data_AF-A0A5J5A383-F1
#
_entry.id   AF-A0A5J5A383-F1
#
_cell.length_a   1.000
_cell.length_b   1.000
_cell.length_c   1.000
_cell.angle_alpha   90.00
_cell.angle_beta   90.00
_cell.angle_gamma   90.00
#
_symmetry.space_group_name_H-M   'P 1'
#
loop_
_entity.id
_entity.type
_entity.pdbx_description
1 polymer ?
#
loop_
_entity_poly.entity_id
_entity_poly.type
_entity_poly.pdbx_seq_one_letter_code
_entity_poly.pdbx_strand_id
1 'polypeptide(L)' 'MENGVVRENGAAAIVFSDEEVREMSGLKRGDDYVEVTCGCTSHRYGDAVGRLRVFVSGDLEICCECTPGCHEDKMTPCCI' A
#
# COMPACT_ATOMS: atom_id res chain seq x y z
N MET A 1 -6.14 27.61 -15.24
CA MET A 1 -6.28 27.53 -13.78
C MET A 1 -5.14 26.70 -13.26
N GLU A 2 -4.13 27.38 -12.72
CA GLU A 2 -3.05 26.74 -11.98
C GLU A 2 -3.62 26.33 -10.62
N ASN A 3 -3.55 25.05 -10.28
CA ASN A 3 -3.69 24.59 -8.90
C ASN A 3 -2.39 23.86 -8.56
N GLY A 4 -1.37 24.66 -8.27
CA GLY A 4 -0.17 24.21 -7.61
C GLY A 4 -0.54 23.75 -6.20
N VAL A 5 -0.61 22.44 -6.02
CA VAL A 5 -0.50 21.82 -4.70
C VAL A 5 0.91 21.26 -4.64
N VAL A 6 1.87 22.09 -4.23
CA VAL A 6 3.15 21.55 -3.75
C VAL A 6 2.82 20.91 -2.40
N ARG A 7 2.58 19.59 -2.43
CA ARG A 7 2.51 18.79 -1.23
C ARG A 7 3.91 18.20 -1.11
N GLU A 8 4.57 18.46 0.00
CA GLU A 8 5.95 18.02 0.31
C GLU A 8 6.23 16.68 -0.38
N ASN A 9 7.15 16.72 -1.34
CA ASN A 9 7.57 15.58 -2.15
C ASN A 9 8.36 14.63 -1.24
N GLY A 10 7.65 13.89 -0.39
CA GLY A 10 8.18 12.72 0.27
C GLY A 10 8.71 11.74 -0.78
N ALA A 11 9.72 10.96 -0.43
CA ALA A 11 10.35 10.02 -1.34
C ALA A 11 9.34 9.13 -2.07
N ALA A 12 8.21 8.79 -1.45
CA ALA A 12 7.14 7.99 -2.06
C ALA A 12 6.48 8.63 -3.29
N ALA A 13 6.39 9.95 -3.36
CA ALA A 13 5.88 10.66 -4.54
C ALA A 13 6.83 10.56 -5.74
N ILE A 14 8.10 10.21 -5.49
CA ILE A 14 9.14 10.01 -6.50
C ILE A 14 9.18 8.55 -7.00
N VAL A 15 8.77 7.57 -6.18
CA VAL A 15 8.88 6.13 -6.52
C VAL A 15 7.96 5.74 -7.68
N PHE A 16 6.74 6.26 -7.72
CA PHE A 16 5.76 5.93 -8.76
C PHE A 16 5.12 7.19 -9.35
N SER A 17 5.07 7.23 -10.68
CA SER A 17 4.38 8.29 -11.42
C SER A 17 2.87 8.17 -11.25
N ASP A 18 2.13 9.28 -11.39
CA ASP A 18 0.66 9.23 -11.34
C ASP A 18 0.05 8.29 -12.39
N GLU A 19 0.67 8.20 -13.57
CA GLU A 19 0.24 7.27 -14.62
C GLU A 19 0.39 5.80 -14.22
N GLU A 20 1.43 5.44 -13.46
CA GLU A 20 1.69 4.06 -13.04
C GLU A 20 0.68 3.57 -12.00
N VAL A 21 0.20 4.48 -11.15
CA VAL A 21 -0.71 4.14 -10.04
C VAL A 21 -2.16 4.53 -10.32
N ARG A 22 -2.46 5.09 -11.49
CA ARG A 22 -3.77 5.68 -11.82
C ARG A 22 -4.92 4.69 -11.80
N GLU A 23 -4.64 3.42 -12.06
CA GLU A 23 -5.64 2.34 -12.09
C GLU A 23 -5.70 1.55 -10.76
N MET A 24 -4.85 1.88 -9.79
CA MET A 24 -4.80 1.18 -8.51
C MET A 24 -5.93 1.65 -7.59
N SER A 25 -6.70 0.70 -7.07
CA SER A 25 -7.78 0.99 -6.13
C SER A 25 -7.26 1.34 -4.74
N GLY A 26 -7.87 2.33 -4.09
CA GLY A 26 -7.52 2.73 -2.72
C GLY A 26 -6.15 3.37 -2.56
N LEU A 27 -5.58 3.92 -3.63
CA LEU A 27 -4.27 4.55 -3.63
C LEU A 27 -4.15 5.66 -2.56
N LYS A 28 -3.09 5.56 -1.75
CA LYS A 28 -2.64 6.56 -0.79
C LYS A 28 -1.13 6.71 -0.88
N ARG A 29 -0.64 7.94 -0.77
CA ARG A 29 0.80 8.24 -0.75
C ARG A 29 1.15 8.76 0.64
N GLY A 30 2.02 8.03 1.35
CA GLY A 30 2.69 8.49 2.56
C GLY A 30 3.97 9.25 2.21
N ASP A 31 4.76 9.61 3.21
CA ASP A 31 6.07 10.25 3.00
C ASP A 31 7.09 9.28 2.39
N ASP A 32 7.13 8.06 2.91
CA ASP A 32 8.11 7.03 2.58
C ASP A 32 7.50 5.75 1.96
N TYR A 33 6.19 5.71 1.74
CA TYR A 33 5.51 4.57 1.11
C TYR A 33 4.32 4.95 0.22
N VAL A 34 3.94 4.04 -0.67
CA VAL A 34 2.65 4.04 -1.38
C VAL A 34 1.80 2.89 -0.87
N GLU A 35 0.54 3.16 -0.54
CA GLU A 35 -0.45 2.19 -0.05
C GLU A 35 -1.55 1.99 -1.11
N VAL A 36 -1.92 0.73 -1.36
CA VAL A 36 -3.01 0.36 -2.28
C VAL A 36 -3.86 -0.74 -1.69
N THR A 37 -5.11 -0.84 -2.12
CA THR A 37 -5.97 -1.97 -1.79
C THR A 37 -5.49 -3.22 -2.52
N CYS A 38 -5.34 -4.32 -1.80
CA CYS A 38 -4.99 -5.63 -2.37
C CYS A 38 -5.94 -6.72 -1.86
N GLY A 39 -6.02 -7.83 -2.58
CA GLY A 39 -6.56 -9.07 -2.03
C GLY A 39 -5.48 -9.78 -1.22
N CYS A 40 -5.80 -10.26 -0.02
CA CYS A 40 -4.92 -11.11 0.77
C CYS A 40 -5.64 -12.42 1.11
N THR A 41 -5.02 -13.56 0.82
CA THR A 41 -5.53 -14.86 1.24
C THR A 41 -5.00 -15.18 2.63
N SER A 42 -5.87 -15.09 3.63
CA SER A 42 -5.57 -15.58 4.97
C SER A 42 -5.76 -17.09 5.02
N HIS A 43 -4.91 -17.79 5.77
CA HIS A 43 -5.04 -19.24 5.90
C HIS A 43 -6.35 -19.62 6.63
N ARG A 44 -6.78 -18.79 7.57
CA ARG A 44 -7.94 -19.07 8.43
C ARG A 44 -9.27 -18.60 7.82
N TYR A 45 -9.29 -17.48 7.11
CA TYR A 45 -10.54 -16.84 6.67
C TYR A 45 -10.68 -16.76 5.15
N GLY A 46 -9.72 -17.31 4.40
CA GLY A 46 -9.71 -17.23 2.94
C GLY A 46 -9.40 -15.82 2.45
N ASP A 47 -9.92 -15.48 1.28
CA ASP A 47 -9.67 -14.20 0.61
C ASP A 47 -10.37 -13.05 1.32
N ALA A 48 -9.59 -12.06 1.71
CA ALA A 48 -10.05 -10.83 2.32
C ALA A 48 -9.44 -9.61 1.63
N VAL A 49 -10.04 -8.45 1.89
CA VAL A 49 -9.44 -7.17 1.51
C VAL A 49 -8.32 -6.85 2.49
N GLY A 50 -7.19 -6.43 1.94
CA GLY A 50 -6.06 -5.90 2.68
C GLY A 50 -5.50 -4.65 2.01
N ARG A 51 -4.43 -4.13 2.59
CA ARG A 51 -3.69 -2.98 2.09
C ARG A 51 -2.23 -3.34 1.91
N LEU A 52 -1.68 -3.12 0.74
CA LEU A 52 -0.25 -3.29 0.46
C LEU A 52 0.44 -1.94 0.55
N ARG A 53 1.49 -1.85 1.35
CA ARG A 53 2.44 -0.73 1.39
C ARG A 53 3.74 -1.12 0.72
N VAL A 54 4.18 -0.27 -0.20
CA VAL A 54 5.48 -0.35 -0.87
C VAL A 54 6.30 0.83 -0.37
N PHE A 55 7.35 0.53 0.39
CA PHE A 55 8.25 1.54 0.95
C PHE A 55 9.33 1.91 -0.06
N VAL A 56 9.85 3.13 0.05
CA VAL A 56 10.96 3.64 -0.77
C VAL A 56 12.25 2.82 -0.59
N SER A 57 12.37 2.11 0.54
CA SER A 57 13.45 1.15 0.81
C SER A 57 13.34 -0.14 -0.03
N GLY A 58 12.20 -0.38 -0.67
CA GLY A 58 11.86 -1.63 -1.35
C GLY A 58 11.16 -2.65 -0.46
N ASP A 59 11.00 -2.34 0.84
CA ASP A 59 10.24 -3.19 1.75
C ASP A 59 8.76 -3.20 1.40
N LEU A 60 8.11 -4.33 1.65
CA LEU A 60 6.69 -4.56 1.41
C LEU A 60 6.01 -4.92 2.72
N GLU A 61 4.88 -4.28 3.02
CA GLU A 61 4.03 -4.61 4.18
C GLU A 61 2.59 -4.82 3.70
N ILE A 62 2.02 -5.99 3.98
CA ILE A 62 0.62 -6.29 3.75
C ILE A 62 -0.12 -6.19 5.08
N CYS A 63 -1.15 -5.34 5.10
CA CYS A 63 -2.09 -5.20 6.20
C CYS A 63 -3.40 -5.95 5.93
N CYS A 64 -3.67 -7.04 6.65
CA CYS A 64 -4.87 -7.86 6.47
C CYS A 64 -6.03 -7.37 7.35
N GLU A 65 -7.18 -7.04 6.74
CA GLU A 65 -8.35 -6.47 7.43
C GLU A 65 -9.54 -7.45 7.48
N CYS A 66 -9.28 -8.76 7.45
CA CYS A 66 -10.33 -9.80 7.45
C CYS A 66 -11.23 -9.80 8.70
N THR A 67 -10.71 -9.32 9.83
CA THR A 67 -11.46 -9.09 11.07
C THR A 67 -10.78 -7.98 11.87
N PRO A 68 -11.53 -7.18 12.67
CA PRO A 68 -10.92 -6.31 13.67
C PRO A 68 -9.97 -7.11 14.56
N GLY A 69 -8.71 -6.68 14.67
CA GLY A 69 -7.69 -7.35 15.47
C GLY A 69 -7.14 -8.65 14.86
N CYS A 70 -7.10 -8.75 13.52
CA CYS A 70 -6.43 -9.86 12.85
C CYS A 70 -4.99 -10.01 13.38
N HIS A 71 -4.60 -11.19 13.88
CA HIS A 71 -3.22 -11.39 14.34
C HIS A 71 -2.22 -11.53 13.18
N GLU A 72 -2.74 -11.73 11.95
CA GLU A 72 -1.97 -11.71 10.70
C GLU A 72 -1.93 -10.29 10.10
N ASP A 73 -2.26 -9.24 10.89
CA ASP A 73 -2.38 -7.84 10.46
C ASP A 73 -1.13 -7.28 9.77
N LYS A 74 0.07 -7.83 10.01
CA LYS A 74 1.28 -7.38 9.31
C LYS A 74 2.06 -8.55 8.77
N MET A 75 2.11 -8.65 7.45
CA MET A 75 2.87 -9.66 6.74
C MET A 75 3.85 -8.97 5.80
N THR A 76 5.15 -9.27 5.95
CA THR A 76 6.15 -8.91 4.94
C THR A 76 6.29 -10.09 3.99
N PRO A 77 5.97 -9.96 2.69
CA PRO A 77 6.20 -11.04 1.74
C PRO A 77 7.71 -11.27 1.62
N CYS A 78 8.23 -12.27 2.33
CA CYS A 78 9.60 -12.71 2.18
C CYS A 78 9.72 -13.49 0.86
N CYS A 79 10.76 -13.19 0.08
CA CYS A 79 11.18 -14.03 -1.05
C CYS A 79 11.51 -15.44 -0.54
N ILE A 80 10.91 -16.45 -1.16
CA ILE A 80 11.29 -17.87 -1.02
C ILE A 80 12.47 -18.22 -1.91
#